data_AF-A0A8N4L9I5-F1
#
_entry.id   AF-A0A8N4L9I5-F1
#
_cell.length_a   1.000
_cell.length_b   1.000
_cell.length_c   1.000
_cell.angle_alpha   90.00
_cell.angle_beta   90.00
_cell.angle_gamma   90.00
#
_symmetry.space_group_name_H-M   'P 1'
#
loop_
_entity.id
_entity.type
_entity.pdbx_description
1 polymer ?
#
loop_
_entity_poly.entity_id
_entity_poly.type
_entity_poly.pdbx_seq_one_letter_code
_entity_poly.pdbx_strand_id
1 'polypeptide(L)'
;MLRYILFLLLHYLLWFPTKNVCSEALDSSTIYDYNCDVQIDVVKTFIQKLEAVQKREDDILAQMSVIETKLQSVEEQQSVRKSVSFVVGGESEGYPLKILGTYAGTAGDSLTPHVGMKFTTHDQDNDLGSENCAVYFKGAWWFKKCYHCHLNGRYGQKRAGVVWHDISMNESLKSAQMMIRPTEKCLRRMSLKAK
;
A
#
# COMPACT_ATOMS: atom_id res chain seq x y z
N MET A 1 -26.54 -12.22 4.86
CA MET A 1 -27.09 -11.93 6.21
C MET A 1 -27.93 -10.66 6.21
N LEU A 2 -27.39 -9.48 5.85
CA LEU A 2 -28.13 -8.20 5.86
C LEU A 2 -29.37 -8.15 4.95
N ARG A 3 -29.28 -8.72 3.73
CA ARG A 3 -30.43 -8.81 2.80
C ARG A 3 -31.60 -9.62 3.37
N TYR A 4 -31.33 -10.70 4.10
CA TYR A 4 -32.36 -11.54 4.70
C TYR A 4 -33.10 -10.81 5.84
N ILE A 5 -32.38 -10.00 6.61
CA ILE A 5 -32.95 -9.17 7.68
C ILE A 5 -33.82 -8.06 7.08
N LEU A 6 -33.41 -7.46 5.96
CA LEU A 6 -34.19 -6.44 5.25
C LEU A 6 -35.50 -7.00 4.67
N PHE A 7 -35.46 -8.20 4.07
CA PHE A 7 -36.66 -8.88 3.56
C PHE A 7 -37.62 -9.30 4.68
N LEU A 8 -37.09 -9.76 5.83
CA LEU A 8 -37.90 -10.09 7.01
C LEU A 8 -38.55 -8.83 7.62
N LEU A 9 -37.84 -7.70 7.68
CA LEU A 9 -38.39 -6.42 8.13
C LEU A 9 -39.47 -5.88 7.17
N LEU A 10 -39.25 -5.98 5.85
CA LEU A 10 -40.25 -5.59 4.84
C LEU A 10 -41.50 -6.47 4.91
N HIS A 11 -41.37 -7.78 5.13
CA HIS A 11 -42.52 -8.66 5.36
C HIS A 11 -43.23 -8.35 6.68
N TYR A 12 -42.49 -8.04 7.75
CA TYR A 12 -43.08 -7.68 9.04
C TYR A 12 -43.87 -6.37 8.97
N LEU A 13 -43.40 -5.40 8.17
CA LEU A 13 -44.07 -4.12 7.93
C LEU A 13 -45.25 -4.22 6.97
N LEU A 14 -45.22 -5.15 6.00
CA LEU A 14 -46.33 -5.41 5.07
C LEU A 14 -47.41 -6.33 5.66
N TRP A 15 -47.11 -7.08 6.72
CA TRP A 15 -48.01 -8.08 7.31
C TRP A 15 -48.55 -7.73 8.70
N PHE A 16 -48.20 -6.56 9.24
CA PHE A 16 -48.96 -5.93 10.32
C PHE A 16 -50.05 -5.03 9.69
N PRO A 17 -51.27 -5.54 9.41
CA PRO A 17 -52.39 -4.65 9.23
C PRO A 17 -52.54 -3.92 10.57
N THR A 18 -52.43 -2.60 10.52
CA THR A 18 -52.86 -1.73 11.60
C THR A 18 -54.29 -2.11 11.95
N LYS A 19 -54.46 -2.88 13.04
CA LYS A 19 -55.71 -2.90 13.79
C LYS A 19 -55.85 -1.55 14.46
N ASN A 20 -56.15 -0.52 13.68
CA ASN A 20 -56.77 0.68 14.20
C ASN A 20 -58.27 0.44 14.14
N VAL A 21 -58.82 0.19 15.32
CA VAL A 21 -60.22 0.32 15.63
C VAL A 21 -60.67 1.71 15.18
N CYS A 22 -61.45 1.80 14.10
CA CYS A 22 -62.30 2.94 13.83
C CYS A 22 -63.75 2.47 13.97
N SER A 23 -64.33 2.86 15.11
CA SER A 23 -65.73 2.66 15.50
C SER A 23 -66.68 3.25 14.46
N GLU A 24 -67.83 2.61 14.33
CA GLU A 24 -69.02 3.15 13.66
C GLU A 24 -69.48 4.47 14.30
N ALA A 25 -69.89 5.39 13.41
CA ALA A 25 -70.87 6.49 13.51
C ALA A 25 -70.98 7.32 14.82
N LEU A 26 -70.68 8.63 14.73
CA LEU A 26 -71.64 9.77 14.78
C LEU A 26 -70.97 11.11 15.15
N ASP A 27 -71.43 12.15 14.44
CA ASP A 27 -71.50 13.58 14.80
C ASP A 27 -70.32 14.55 14.57
N SER A 28 -70.74 15.73 14.10
CA SER A 28 -70.05 16.96 13.74
C SER A 28 -69.28 17.59 14.92
N SER A 29 -67.96 17.44 14.94
CA SER A 29 -67.03 18.53 15.25
C SER A 29 -65.60 18.09 14.90
N THR A 30 -64.80 19.01 14.39
CA THR A 30 -63.42 18.84 13.92
C THR A 30 -62.54 18.05 14.90
N ILE A 31 -62.42 16.73 14.69
CA ILE A 31 -61.31 15.93 15.21
C ILE A 31 -60.21 16.02 14.17
N TYR A 32 -59.18 16.78 14.50
CA TYR A 32 -58.08 16.98 13.58
C TYR A 32 -57.22 15.71 13.47
N ASP A 33 -57.18 15.16 12.26
CA ASP A 33 -56.35 14.04 11.80
C ASP A 33 -54.86 14.41 11.70
N TYR A 34 -54.32 15.12 12.70
CA TYR A 34 -52.94 15.62 12.64
C TYR A 34 -51.89 14.57 13.05
N ASN A 35 -52.29 13.43 13.64
CA ASN A 35 -51.33 12.47 14.17
C ASN A 35 -50.88 11.42 13.13
N CYS A 36 -51.75 11.02 12.20
CA CYS A 36 -51.39 10.14 11.07
C CYS A 36 -50.55 10.86 10.03
N ASP A 37 -50.88 12.12 9.71
CA ASP A 37 -50.10 12.95 8.77
C ASP A 37 -48.69 13.24 9.30
N VAL A 38 -48.54 13.58 10.59
CA VAL A 38 -47.22 13.77 11.22
C VAL A 38 -46.40 12.47 11.21
N GLN A 39 -47.01 11.31 11.44
CA GLN A 39 -46.32 10.01 11.33
C GLN A 39 -45.89 9.70 9.90
N ILE A 40 -46.72 10.01 8.89
CA ILE A 40 -46.38 9.83 7.47
C ILE A 40 -45.21 10.73 7.05
N ASP A 41 -45.19 11.99 7.50
CA ASP A 41 -44.12 12.93 7.17
C ASP A 41 -42.78 12.57 7.85
N VAL A 42 -42.84 12.07 9.09
CA VAL A 42 -41.66 11.52 9.77
C VAL A 42 -41.11 10.32 9.00
N VAL A 43 -41.99 9.41 8.54
CA VAL A 43 -41.59 8.23 7.75
C VAL A 43 -41.02 8.63 6.38
N LYS A 44 -41.65 9.54 5.65
CA LYS A 44 -41.13 10.06 4.37
C LYS A 44 -39.76 10.71 4.55
N THR A 45 -39.60 11.54 5.57
CA THR A 45 -38.32 12.19 5.88
C THR A 45 -37.26 11.16 6.22
N PHE A 46 -37.61 10.12 6.96
CA PHE A 46 -36.69 9.03 7.29
C PHE A 46 -36.27 8.25 6.03
N ILE A 47 -37.21 7.90 5.15
CA ILE A 47 -36.92 7.21 3.88
C ILE A 47 -36.00 8.05 2.99
N GLN A 48 -36.29 9.35 2.83
CA GLN A 48 -35.43 10.26 2.08
C GLN A 48 -34.02 10.35 2.67
N LYS A 49 -33.91 10.37 4.01
CA LYS A 49 -32.61 10.32 4.69
C LYS A 49 -31.90 8.99 4.45
N LEU A 50 -32.61 7.86 4.41
CA LEU A 50 -32.05 6.55 4.10
C LEU A 50 -31.58 6.46 2.65
N GLU A 51 -32.35 6.96 1.69
CA GLU A 51 -31.94 7.03 0.28
C GLU A 51 -30.69 7.91 0.12
N ALA A 52 -30.62 9.04 0.83
CA ALA A 52 -29.43 9.88 0.85
C ALA A 52 -28.22 9.20 1.51
N VAL A 53 -28.44 8.35 2.53
CA VAL A 53 -27.37 7.52 3.13
C VAL A 53 -26.89 6.47 2.13
N GLN A 54 -27.81 5.77 1.47
CA GLN A 54 -27.51 4.75 0.46
C GLN A 54 -26.70 5.33 -0.68
N LYS A 55 -27.10 6.51 -1.19
CA LYS A 55 -26.38 7.22 -2.24
C LYS A 55 -24.94 7.59 -1.82
N ARG A 56 -24.74 7.99 -0.56
CA ARG A 56 -23.39 8.27 -0.04
C ARG A 56 -22.55 7.00 0.08
N GLU A 57 -23.15 5.87 0.47
CA GLU A 57 -22.47 4.58 0.50
C GLU A 57 -22.01 4.19 -0.91
N ASP A 58 -22.88 4.31 -1.91
CA ASP A 58 -22.55 4.03 -3.30
C ASP A 58 -21.43 4.96 -3.82
N ASP A 59 -21.48 6.25 -3.50
CA ASP A 59 -20.42 7.22 -3.84
C ASP A 59 -19.08 6.86 -3.17
N ILE A 60 -19.11 6.45 -1.90
CA ILE A 60 -17.90 6.01 -1.17
C ILE A 60 -17.33 4.74 -1.80
N LEU A 61 -18.17 3.75 -2.11
CA LEU A 61 -17.75 2.51 -2.75
C LEU A 61 -17.15 2.78 -4.13
N ALA A 62 -17.74 3.68 -4.91
CA ALA A 62 -17.18 4.12 -6.18
C ALA A 62 -15.80 4.79 -6.01
N GLN A 63 -15.64 5.67 -5.01
CA GLN A 63 -14.35 6.29 -4.70
C GLN A 63 -13.30 5.27 -4.25
N MET A 64 -13.68 4.29 -3.42
CA MET A 64 -12.79 3.21 -2.97
C MET A 64 -12.27 2.40 -4.18
N SER A 65 -13.16 2.02 -5.09
CA SER A 65 -12.77 1.27 -6.30
C SER A 65 -11.80 2.06 -7.20
N VAL A 66 -12.01 3.38 -7.34
CA VAL A 66 -11.07 4.25 -8.07
C VAL A 66 -9.71 4.31 -7.37
N ILE A 67 -9.68 4.39 -6.04
CA ILE A 67 -8.44 4.40 -5.26
C ILE A 67 -7.68 3.08 -5.43
N GLU A 68 -8.36 1.94 -5.34
CA GLU A 68 -7.75 0.62 -5.55
C GLU A 68 -7.15 0.48 -6.94
N THR A 69 -7.87 0.92 -7.97
CA THR A 69 -7.38 0.91 -9.35
C THR A 69 -6.14 1.80 -9.51
N LYS A 70 -6.15 2.99 -8.90
CA LYS A 70 -4.98 3.89 -8.90
C LYS A 70 -3.80 3.25 -8.17
N LEU A 71 -4.02 2.64 -7.00
CA LEU A 71 -2.98 1.95 -6.24
C LEU A 71 -2.33 0.85 -7.10
N GLN A 72 -3.15 0.01 -7.74
CA GLN A 72 -2.70 -1.05 -8.64
C GLN A 72 -1.82 -0.49 -9.77
N SER A 73 -2.27 0.58 -10.44
CA SER A 73 -1.48 1.22 -11.51
C SER A 73 -0.16 1.83 -11.02
N VAL A 74 -0.11 2.35 -9.78
CA VAL A 74 1.13 2.88 -9.20
C VAL A 74 2.10 1.75 -8.89
N GLU A 75 1.61 0.62 -8.37
CA GLU A 75 2.43 -0.57 -8.11
C GLU A 75 2.98 -1.16 -9.41
N GLU A 76 2.20 -1.17 -10.50
CA GLU A 76 2.66 -1.62 -11.82
C GLU A 76 3.75 -0.72 -12.42
N GLN A 77 3.72 0.58 -12.14
CA GLN A 77 4.79 1.51 -12.54
C GLN A 77 6.05 1.37 -11.68
N GLN A 78 5.95 0.77 -10.49
CA GLN A 78 7.08 0.59 -9.61
C GLN A 78 7.84 -0.69 -9.96
N SER A 79 9.07 -0.53 -10.42
CA SER A 79 10.01 -1.66 -10.53
C SER A 79 10.52 -2.07 -9.15
N VAL A 80 10.25 -3.30 -8.73
CA VAL A 80 10.65 -3.80 -7.40
C VAL A 80 11.57 -4.99 -7.52
N ARG A 81 12.64 -4.99 -6.71
CA ARG A 81 13.45 -6.18 -6.41
C ARG A 81 13.19 -6.63 -4.97
N LYS A 82 12.72 -7.86 -4.80
CA LYS A 82 12.52 -8.54 -3.52
C LYS A 82 13.51 -9.68 -3.38
N SER A 83 13.93 -9.96 -2.16
CA SER A 83 14.78 -11.09 -1.82
C SER A 83 14.45 -11.58 -0.42
N VAL A 84 14.49 -12.90 -0.22
CA VAL A 84 14.14 -13.56 1.05
C VAL A 84 15.25 -13.40 2.09
N SER A 85 16.50 -13.21 1.66
CA SER A 85 17.64 -13.02 2.54
C SER A 85 18.53 -11.87 2.04
N PHE A 86 18.96 -11.04 2.98
CA PHE A 86 19.88 -9.94 2.73
C PHE A 86 20.81 -9.84 3.93
N VAL A 87 22.09 -10.12 3.74
CA VAL A 87 23.09 -10.11 4.82
C VAL A 87 24.29 -9.27 4.40
N VAL A 88 24.59 -8.27 5.23
CA VAL A 88 25.79 -7.45 5.15
C VAL A 88 26.73 -7.88 6.27
N GLY A 89 28.01 -8.03 5.96
CA GLY A 89 29.04 -8.35 6.96
C GLY A 89 29.32 -7.19 7.91
N GLY A 90 30.09 -7.46 8.97
CA GLY A 90 30.48 -6.44 9.93
C GLY A 90 31.52 -5.46 9.38
N GLU A 91 31.78 -4.42 10.17
CA GLU A 91 32.79 -3.40 9.86
C GLU A 91 34.19 -3.99 9.67
N SER A 92 34.61 -4.90 10.55
CA SER A 92 35.93 -5.56 10.49
C SER A 92 36.15 -6.34 9.19
N GLU A 93 35.07 -6.67 8.47
CA GLU A 93 35.11 -7.37 7.19
C GLU A 93 34.99 -6.42 5.99
N GLY A 94 34.76 -5.12 6.22
CA GLY A 94 34.51 -4.11 5.18
C GLY A 94 33.07 -4.12 4.66
N TYR A 95 32.09 -4.43 5.50
CA TYR A 95 30.66 -4.45 5.16
C TYR A 95 30.29 -5.22 3.87
N PRO A 96 30.79 -6.45 3.65
CA PRO A 96 30.53 -7.15 2.40
C PRO A 96 29.06 -7.52 2.21
N LEU A 97 28.58 -7.47 0.97
CA LEU A 97 27.26 -8.03 0.60
C LEU A 97 27.37 -9.56 0.57
N LYS A 98 27.18 -10.21 1.73
CA LYS A 98 27.46 -11.64 1.91
C LYS A 98 26.43 -12.54 1.27
N ILE A 99 25.16 -12.28 1.55
CA ILE A 99 24.06 -13.15 1.14
C ILE A 99 22.99 -12.28 0.51
N LEU A 100 22.60 -12.70 -0.69
CA LEU A 100 21.45 -12.19 -1.39
C LEU A 100 20.63 -13.41 -1.81
N GLY A 101 19.44 -13.55 -1.24
CA GLY A 101 18.53 -14.64 -1.56
C GLY A 101 18.00 -14.53 -2.98
N THR A 102 17.25 -15.55 -3.40
CA THR A 102 16.64 -15.63 -4.73
C THR A 102 15.90 -14.35 -5.08
N TYR A 103 16.22 -13.81 -6.25
CA TYR A 103 15.55 -12.66 -6.83
C TYR A 103 14.07 -12.96 -7.10
N ALA A 104 13.21 -12.00 -6.74
CA ALA A 104 11.80 -11.97 -7.16
C ALA A 104 11.39 -10.52 -7.44
N GLY A 105 10.57 -10.31 -8.47
CA GLY A 105 10.02 -8.99 -8.81
C GLY A 105 10.21 -8.61 -10.27
N THR A 106 10.06 -7.32 -10.56
CA THR A 106 10.01 -6.76 -11.92
C THR A 106 11.23 -5.90 -12.27
N ALA A 107 12.07 -5.53 -11.30
CA ALA A 107 13.20 -4.63 -11.52
C ALA A 107 14.38 -5.26 -12.27
N GLY A 108 14.40 -6.56 -12.52
CA GLY A 108 15.60 -7.28 -12.93
C GLY A 108 16.62 -7.45 -11.80
N ASP A 109 17.72 -8.14 -12.06
CA ASP A 109 18.67 -8.60 -11.04
C ASP A 109 20.07 -7.96 -11.13
N SER A 110 20.12 -6.63 -11.21
CA SER A 110 21.38 -5.89 -11.28
C SER A 110 22.21 -5.91 -9.99
N LEU A 111 21.67 -6.39 -8.86
CA LEU A 111 22.39 -6.43 -7.57
C LEU A 111 23.15 -7.74 -7.33
N THR A 112 22.71 -8.87 -7.89
CA THR A 112 23.41 -10.17 -7.73
C THR A 112 24.89 -10.14 -8.17
N PRO A 113 25.30 -9.43 -9.24
CA PRO A 113 26.72 -9.30 -9.60
C PRO A 113 27.61 -8.70 -8.51
N HIS A 114 27.03 -7.99 -7.53
CA HIS A 114 27.73 -7.34 -6.43
C HIS A 114 27.89 -8.23 -5.19
N VAL A 115 27.30 -9.44 -5.18
CA VAL A 115 27.44 -10.38 -4.05
C VAL A 115 28.90 -10.77 -3.85
N GLY A 116 29.33 -10.78 -2.60
CA GLY A 116 30.71 -11.05 -2.18
C GLY A 116 31.61 -9.80 -2.16
N MET A 117 31.18 -8.69 -2.76
CA MET A 117 31.98 -7.46 -2.73
C MET A 117 31.90 -6.76 -1.39
N LYS A 118 33.02 -6.19 -0.97
CA LYS A 118 33.12 -5.24 0.15
C LYS A 118 32.56 -3.89 -0.26
N PHE A 119 32.23 -3.07 0.73
CA PHE A 119 31.74 -1.73 0.47
C PHE A 119 32.92 -0.82 0.13
N THR A 120 32.81 -0.09 -0.98
CA THR A 120 33.85 0.83 -1.48
C THR A 120 33.37 2.27 -1.35
N THR A 121 34.24 3.13 -0.84
CA THR A 121 34.03 4.57 -0.68
C THR A 121 35.16 5.36 -1.33
N HIS A 122 35.03 6.68 -1.38
CA HIS A 122 36.06 7.55 -1.97
C HIS A 122 37.44 7.44 -1.30
N ASP A 123 37.46 7.06 -0.02
CA ASP A 123 38.62 6.99 0.88
C ASP A 123 39.04 5.55 1.19
N GLN A 124 38.22 4.57 0.80
CA GLN A 124 38.52 3.16 0.99
C GLN A 124 38.13 2.34 -0.25
N ASP A 125 39.13 2.04 -1.08
CA ASP A 125 38.97 1.24 -2.28
C ASP A 125 39.01 -0.26 -1.96
N ASN A 126 37.86 -0.92 -2.09
CA ASN A 126 37.72 -2.36 -1.95
C ASN A 126 37.15 -3.02 -3.23
N ASP A 127 37.14 -2.30 -4.35
CA ASP A 127 36.59 -2.81 -5.61
C ASP A 127 37.67 -3.57 -6.42
N LEU A 128 37.27 -4.13 -7.57
CA LEU A 128 38.14 -4.89 -8.48
C LEU A 128 38.44 -4.11 -9.78
N GLY A 129 38.12 -2.81 -9.79
CA GLY A 129 38.46 -1.88 -10.86
C GLY A 129 39.95 -1.56 -10.87
N SER A 130 40.41 -0.94 -11.97
CA SER A 130 41.76 -0.37 -12.03
C SER A 130 41.85 1.01 -11.35
N GLU A 131 40.70 1.64 -11.14
CA GLU A 131 40.53 2.97 -10.55
C GLU A 131 39.43 2.85 -9.49
N ASN A 132 39.47 3.70 -8.47
CA ASN A 132 38.44 3.71 -7.43
C ASN A 132 37.07 4.10 -8.03
N CYS A 133 36.16 3.14 -8.12
CA CYS A 133 34.84 3.32 -8.73
C CYS A 133 33.99 4.32 -7.94
N ALA A 134 34.15 4.40 -6.62
CA ALA A 134 33.41 5.36 -5.79
C ALA A 134 33.81 6.81 -6.11
N VAL A 135 35.09 7.05 -6.41
CA VAL A 135 35.56 8.38 -6.85
C VAL A 135 35.04 8.73 -8.23
N TYR A 136 35.06 7.78 -9.17
CA TYR A 136 34.64 8.03 -10.55
C TYR A 136 33.13 8.23 -10.67
N PHE A 137 32.34 7.37 -10.01
CA PHE A 137 30.87 7.38 -10.08
C PHE A 137 30.17 8.13 -8.94
N LYS A 138 30.94 8.85 -8.12
CA LYS A 138 30.44 9.83 -7.15
C LYS A 138 29.43 9.25 -6.15
N GLY A 139 29.72 8.06 -5.62
CA GLY A 139 28.98 7.50 -4.50
C GLY A 139 29.59 6.19 -4.02
N ALA A 140 29.04 5.60 -2.97
CA ALA A 140 29.60 4.43 -2.32
C ALA A 140 28.69 3.21 -2.50
N TRP A 141 29.29 2.06 -2.80
CA TRP A 141 28.54 0.85 -3.09
C TRP A 141 29.40 -0.42 -2.92
N TRP A 142 28.76 -1.58 -3.02
CA TRP A 142 29.43 -2.87 -3.17
C TRP A 142 30.00 -3.03 -4.58
N PHE A 143 30.91 -2.15 -5.00
CA PHE A 143 31.45 -2.16 -6.36
C PHE A 143 32.28 -3.44 -6.65
N LYS A 144 32.12 -4.00 -7.86
CA LYS A 144 32.95 -5.09 -8.38
C LYS A 144 33.96 -4.53 -9.37
N LYS A 145 33.75 -4.70 -10.67
CA LYS A 145 34.39 -3.86 -11.69
C LYS A 145 33.47 -2.66 -11.93
N CYS A 146 33.38 -1.83 -10.90
CA CYS A 146 32.35 -0.80 -10.71
C CYS A 146 30.95 -1.42 -10.56
N TYR A 147 29.98 -1.11 -11.42
CA TYR A 147 28.58 -1.46 -11.12
C TYR A 147 27.75 -2.01 -12.28
N HIS A 148 26.78 -2.84 -11.91
CA HIS A 148 25.55 -3.10 -12.65
C HIS A 148 24.37 -2.30 -12.06
N CYS A 149 24.39 -2.04 -10.75
CA CYS A 149 23.56 -1.02 -10.12
C CYS A 149 24.31 -0.28 -9.03
N HIS A 150 23.88 0.94 -8.74
CA HIS A 150 24.36 1.72 -7.62
C HIS A 150 23.34 2.80 -7.32
N LEU A 151 22.74 2.73 -6.12
CA LEU A 151 21.63 3.61 -5.75
C LEU A 151 22.06 4.88 -5.00
N ASN A 152 23.36 5.00 -4.66
CA ASN A 152 23.92 6.12 -3.89
C ASN A 152 24.69 7.13 -4.77
N GLY A 153 24.47 7.12 -6.09
CA GLY A 153 25.03 8.13 -6.99
C GLY A 153 24.27 9.45 -6.94
N ARG A 154 24.82 10.47 -7.61
CA ARG A 154 24.25 11.82 -7.61
C ARG A 154 23.05 11.92 -8.55
N TYR A 155 21.87 12.13 -7.98
CA TYR A 155 20.61 12.28 -8.73
C TYR A 155 20.73 13.19 -9.96
N GLY A 156 20.13 12.76 -11.07
CA GLY A 156 20.11 13.50 -12.34
C GLY A 156 21.39 13.39 -13.18
N GLN A 157 22.45 12.76 -12.67
CA GLN A 157 23.60 12.41 -13.49
C GLN A 157 23.37 11.09 -14.21
N LYS A 158 23.96 10.90 -15.40
CA LYS A 158 23.81 9.67 -16.18
C LYS A 158 24.45 8.46 -15.48
N ARG A 159 25.72 8.21 -15.77
CA ARG A 159 26.46 7.05 -15.23
C ARG A 159 26.83 7.21 -13.76
N ALA A 160 26.95 8.44 -13.27
CA ALA A 160 27.23 8.73 -11.86
C ALA A 160 25.96 8.99 -11.03
N GLY A 161 24.78 8.67 -11.56
CA GLY A 161 23.50 8.86 -10.88
C GLY A 161 23.00 7.64 -10.12
N VAL A 162 21.69 7.61 -9.89
CA VAL A 162 21.00 6.46 -9.29
C VAL A 162 20.74 5.45 -10.40
N VAL A 163 21.53 4.38 -10.48
CA VAL A 163 21.54 3.49 -11.66
C VAL A 163 21.09 2.07 -11.31
N TRP A 164 20.29 1.49 -12.21
CA TRP A 164 19.90 0.09 -12.20
C TRP A 164 19.78 -0.42 -13.64
N HIS A 165 20.77 -1.17 -14.14
CA HIS A 165 20.91 -1.46 -15.57
C HIS A 165 19.71 -2.18 -16.19
N ASP A 166 19.05 -3.09 -15.46
CA ASP A 166 17.89 -3.81 -15.99
C ASP A 166 16.65 -2.91 -16.19
N ILE A 167 16.60 -1.73 -15.57
CA ILE A 167 15.54 -0.73 -15.75
C ILE A 167 16.00 0.33 -16.76
N SER A 168 17.21 0.87 -16.57
CA SER A 168 17.80 1.90 -17.41
C SER A 168 19.32 1.85 -17.33
N MET A 169 19.98 1.76 -18.48
CA MET A 169 21.44 1.70 -18.56
C MET A 169 22.13 3.07 -18.48
N ASN A 170 21.47 4.13 -19.00
CA ASN A 170 22.14 5.42 -19.26
C ASN A 170 21.49 6.62 -18.58
N GLU A 171 20.36 6.42 -17.90
CA GLU A 171 19.62 7.49 -17.24
C GLU A 171 19.46 7.17 -15.76
N SER A 172 19.59 8.21 -14.92
CA SER A 172 19.30 8.10 -13.49
C SER A 172 17.84 7.77 -13.27
N LEU A 173 17.58 6.83 -12.36
CA LEU A 173 16.24 6.63 -11.82
C LEU A 173 15.76 7.89 -11.12
N LYS A 174 14.44 8.14 -11.20
CA LYS A 174 13.77 9.27 -10.53
C LYS A 174 13.82 9.14 -9.01
N SER A 175 13.71 7.91 -8.52
CA SER A 175 13.79 7.57 -7.10
C SER A 175 14.23 6.11 -6.96
N ALA A 176 14.82 5.79 -5.82
CA ALA A 176 15.13 4.44 -5.42
C ALA A 176 15.03 4.33 -3.91
N GLN A 177 14.58 3.18 -3.42
CA GLN A 177 14.46 2.91 -1.99
C GLN A 177 14.92 1.50 -1.69
N MET A 178 15.81 1.35 -0.71
CA MET A 178 16.17 0.07 -0.13
C MET A 178 15.48 -0.07 1.22
N MET A 179 14.71 -1.14 1.41
CA MET A 179 14.02 -1.43 2.65
C MET A 179 14.34 -2.86 3.08
N ILE A 180 14.58 -3.04 4.38
CA ILE A 180 14.84 -4.35 4.98
C ILE A 180 13.72 -4.64 5.97
N ARG A 181 13.14 -5.84 5.87
CA ARG A 181 12.14 -6.32 6.83
C ARG A 181 12.79 -7.37 7.75
N PRO A 182 12.67 -7.25 9.09
CA PRO A 182 13.13 -8.28 10.00
C PRO A 182 12.44 -9.62 9.72
N THR A 183 13.20 -10.72 9.81
CA THR A 183 12.62 -12.07 9.76
C THR A 183 11.83 -12.36 11.04
N GLU A 184 10.90 -13.32 11.02
CA GLU A 184 10.20 -13.75 12.25
C GLU A 184 11.17 -14.14 13.36
N LYS A 185 12.26 -14.85 13.01
CA LYS A 185 13.30 -15.23 13.95
C LYS A 185 13.96 -14.00 14.60
N CYS A 186 14.18 -12.93 13.83
CA CYS A 186 14.67 -11.66 14.35
C CYS A 186 13.67 -11.02 15.31
N LEU A 187 12.40 -10.93 14.90
CA LEU A 187 11.33 -10.36 15.73
C LEU A 187 11.21 -11.09 17.07
N ARG A 188 11.17 -12.43 17.06
CA ARG A 188 11.10 -13.23 18.29
C ARG A 188 12.29 -12.96 19.23
N ARG A 189 13.51 -12.85 18.70
CA ARG A 189 14.70 -12.51 19.51
C ARG A 189 14.63 -11.10 20.10
N MET A 190 14.12 -10.14 19.34
CA MET A 190 13.94 -8.77 19.84
C MET A 190 12.90 -8.74 20.97
N SER A 191 11.80 -9.48 20.84
CA SER A 191 10.78 -9.60 21.89
C SER A 191 11.28 -10.30 23.16
N LEU A 192 12.24 -11.22 23.04
CA LEU A 192 12.82 -11.93 24.19
C LEU A 192 13.86 -11.10 24.96
N LYS A 193 14.53 -10.13 24.31
CA LYS A 193 15.49 -9.23 24.96
C LYS A 193 14.83 -8.03 25.67
N ALA A 194 13.55 -7.81 25.45
CA ALA A 194 12.78 -6.70 26.02
C ALA A 194 12.09 -7.06 27.36
N LYS A 195 12.38 -8.24 27.92
CA LYS A 195 11.98 -8.69 29.26
C LYS A 195 13.23 -8.83 30.12
#